data_AF-A0A7C4N089-F1
#
_entry.id   AF-A0A7C4N089-F1
#
_cell.length_a   1.000
_cell.length_b   1.000
_cell.length_c   1.000
_cell.angle_alpha   90.00
_cell.angle_beta   90.00
_cell.angle_gamma   90.00
#
_symmetry.space_group_name_H-M   'P 1'
#
loop_
_entity.id
_entity.type
_entity.pdbx_description
1 polymer ?
#
loop_
_entity_poly.entity_id
_entity_poly.type
_entity_poly.pdbx_seq_one_letter_code
_entity_poly.pdbx_strand_id
1 'polypeptide(L)'
;MNTLALIANLRPQDLLDILFLTVLAYHLYLWFKGTKAFKALIGLFALGVVFTLAQTWGLFLTTWVFQILWQVLVILLIILFQSEIRQALEKFDPLRTLGLRKKALPGQWTQGLSDAVFALAQRKIGALLMIERSERVEECVTSGQNLDAKPGPELLTSIFQKESPLHDGAVLIKEGRIHRVACYLPLSSEEGLPKEWGTRHRAAMGLSERCDAVVIVVSEERGEVTLVLERKVFHPPTSGVLNQLLLDALRPASREPGSWKEKVRALFVHQWRAKYGTLLLVLIFWLLLAGQQDFEVAFAVPLEVRNVPAAMEIVEPLNPAVRVTVRGLRKDASVLSEKNVHAELDLSAAAGGKKSFAITRELFMLPNERVVIVHLEPSQITFKFHERSGT
;
A
#
# COMPACT_ATOMS: atom_id res chain seq x y z
N MET A 1 -9.33 -15.49 26.26
CA MET A 1 -9.15 -15.76 24.81
C MET A 1 -7.91 -16.62 24.65
N ASN A 2 -8.04 -17.90 24.27
CA ASN A 2 -6.88 -18.78 24.12
C ASN A 2 -6.18 -18.49 22.78
N THR A 3 -5.34 -17.46 22.76
CA THR A 3 -4.51 -17.07 21.60
C THR A 3 -3.60 -18.20 21.11
N LEU A 4 -3.24 -19.14 21.99
CA LEU A 4 -2.46 -20.33 21.68
C LEU A 4 -3.16 -21.32 20.72
N ALA A 5 -4.49 -21.43 20.79
CA ALA A 5 -5.25 -22.34 19.91
C ALA A 5 -5.38 -21.82 18.47
N LEU A 6 -5.35 -20.49 18.29
CA LEU A 6 -5.30 -19.82 16.99
C LEU A 6 -3.95 -20.03 16.30
N ILE A 7 -2.85 -19.93 17.07
CA ILE A 7 -1.50 -20.14 16.55
C ILE A 7 -1.28 -21.61 16.16
N ALA A 8 -1.86 -22.56 16.88
CA ALA A 8 -1.71 -23.99 16.61
C ALA A 8 -2.38 -24.47 15.31
N ASN A 9 -3.31 -23.71 14.74
CA ASN A 9 -4.07 -24.07 13.53
C ASN A 9 -3.90 -23.04 12.40
N LEU A 10 -2.71 -22.45 12.26
CA LEU A 10 -2.40 -21.52 11.17
C LEU A 10 -2.44 -22.25 9.82
N ARG A 11 -3.33 -21.81 8.93
CA ARG A 11 -3.34 -22.28 7.54
C ARG A 11 -2.24 -21.56 6.75
N PRO A 12 -1.68 -22.17 5.70
CA PRO A 12 -0.76 -21.46 4.79
C PRO A 12 -1.38 -20.17 4.18
N GLN A 13 -2.71 -20.15 4.04
CA GLN A 13 -3.48 -18.98 3.60
C GLN A 13 -3.39 -17.82 4.61
N ASP A 14 -3.46 -18.11 5.91
CA ASP A 14 -3.34 -17.11 6.98
C ASP A 14 -1.95 -16.47 6.95
N LEU A 15 -0.90 -17.28 6.73
CA LEU A 15 0.47 -16.79 6.62
C LEU A 15 0.67 -15.90 5.38
N LEU A 16 0.08 -16.28 4.24
CA LEU A 16 0.16 -15.51 3.00
C LEU A 16 -0.59 -14.18 3.13
N ASP A 17 -1.74 -14.17 3.82
CA ASP A 17 -2.52 -12.97 4.11
C ASP A 17 -1.76 -12.01 5.04
N ILE A 18 -1.19 -12.52 6.14
CA ILE A 18 -0.34 -11.73 7.05
C ILE A 18 0.87 -11.15 6.30
N LEU A 19 1.52 -11.95 5.45
CA LEU A 19 2.66 -11.48 4.66
C LEU A 19 2.25 -10.38 3.68
N PHE A 20 1.16 -10.58 2.94
CA PHE A 20 0.63 -9.60 1.99
C PHE A 20 0.26 -8.30 2.69
N LEU A 21 -0.51 -8.37 3.77
CA LEU A 21 -0.90 -7.21 4.58
C LEU A 21 0.32 -6.50 5.18
N THR A 22 1.35 -7.24 5.62
CA THR A 22 2.59 -6.65 6.13
C THR A 22 3.32 -5.86 5.04
N VAL A 23 3.44 -6.43 3.83
CA VAL A 23 4.08 -5.75 2.70
C VAL A 23 3.29 -4.50 2.31
N LEU A 24 1.96 -4.59 2.23
CA LEU A 24 1.08 -3.47 1.90
C LEU A 24 1.16 -2.36 2.96
N ALA A 25 1.01 -2.71 4.24
CA ALA A 25 1.09 -1.78 5.35
C ALA A 25 2.48 -1.12 5.45
N TYR A 26 3.55 -1.83 5.10
CA TYR A 26 4.90 -1.27 5.10
C TYR A 26 5.08 -0.24 3.98
N HIS A 27 4.55 -0.52 2.79
CA HIS A 27 4.56 0.46 1.68
C HIS A 27 3.71 1.67 2.00
N LEU A 28 2.53 1.49 2.59
CA LEU A 28 1.70 2.59 3.09
C LEU A 28 2.46 3.41 4.13
N TYR A 29 3.10 2.77 5.12
CA TYR A 29 3.92 3.45 6.12
C TYR A 29 5.03 4.30 5.47
N LEU A 30 5.80 3.74 4.54
CA LEU A 30 6.86 4.48 3.85
C LEU A 30 6.31 5.67 3.06
N TRP A 31 5.13 5.50 2.45
CA TRP A 31 4.51 6.50 1.62
C TRP A 31 3.92 7.67 2.43
N PHE A 32 3.42 7.40 3.64
CA PHE A 32 2.95 8.43 4.56
C PHE A 32 4.07 9.01 5.45
N LYS A 33 5.19 8.32 5.63
CA LYS A 33 6.27 8.75 6.52
C LYS A 33 6.80 10.14 6.13
N GLY A 34 6.74 11.09 7.06
CA GLY A 34 7.20 12.46 6.86
C GLY A 34 6.12 13.43 6.35
N THR A 35 4.94 12.93 5.99
CA THR A 35 3.80 13.78 5.58
C THR A 35 3.03 14.33 6.78
N LYS A 36 2.31 15.45 6.59
CA LYS A 36 1.36 15.97 7.60
C LYS A 36 0.26 14.93 7.91
N ALA A 37 -0.12 14.14 6.92
CA ALA A 37 -1.04 13.01 7.04
C ALA A 37 -0.62 11.98 8.10
N PHE A 38 0.68 11.70 8.25
CA PHE A 38 1.15 10.77 9.28
C PHE A 38 0.88 11.26 10.71
N LYS A 39 1.03 12.58 10.96
CA LYS A 39 0.68 13.18 12.26
C LYS A 39 -0.83 13.12 12.51
N ALA A 40 -1.65 13.33 11.48
CA ALA A 40 -3.09 13.20 11.57
C ALA A 40 -3.52 11.75 11.90
N LEU A 41 -2.86 10.75 11.30
CA LEU A 41 -3.13 9.34 11.57
C LEU A 41 -2.82 8.95 13.03
N ILE A 42 -1.71 9.47 13.60
CA ILE A 42 -1.39 9.28 15.01
C ILE A 42 -2.48 9.91 15.91
N GLY A 43 -2.94 11.11 15.57
CA GLY A 43 -4.03 11.78 16.27
C GLY A 43 -5.34 10.97 16.22
N LEU A 44 -5.68 10.43 15.05
CA LEU A 44 -6.84 9.57 14.85
C LEU A 44 -6.77 8.29 15.70
N PHE A 45 -5.59 7.67 15.75
CA PHE A 45 -5.37 6.48 16.60
C PHE A 45 -5.55 6.80 18.08
N ALA A 46 -4.94 7.89 18.57
CA ALA A 46 -5.10 8.34 19.96
C ALA A 46 -6.58 8.61 20.31
N LEU A 47 -7.31 9.26 19.39
CA LEU A 47 -8.74 9.51 19.53
C LEU A 47 -9.54 8.20 19.62
N GLY A 48 -9.22 7.21 18.79
CA GLY A 48 -9.84 5.88 18.82
C GLY A 48 -9.59 5.13 20.14
N VAL A 49 -8.39 5.27 20.72
CA VAL A 49 -8.08 4.71 22.06
C VAL A 49 -8.96 5.34 23.13
N VAL A 50 -9.08 6.67 23.15
CA VAL A 50 -9.94 7.38 24.11
C VAL A 50 -11.41 7.00 23.94
N PHE A 51 -11.89 6.87 22.70
CA PHE A 51 -13.24 6.38 22.42
C PHE A 51 -13.47 4.97 22.97
N THR A 52 -12.54 4.05 22.74
CA THR A 52 -12.61 2.68 23.25
C THR A 52 -12.66 2.66 24.78
N LEU A 53 -11.81 3.47 25.44
CA LEU A 53 -11.82 3.61 26.90
C LEU A 53 -13.18 4.13 27.40
N ALA A 54 -13.74 5.15 26.73
CA ALA A 54 -15.04 5.71 27.09
C ALA A 54 -16.16 4.67 26.96
N GLN A 55 -16.12 3.83 25.92
CA GLN A 55 -17.08 2.74 25.73
C GLN A 55 -16.92 1.67 26.83
N THR A 56 -15.68 1.28 27.15
CA THR A 56 -15.43 0.26 28.19
C THR A 56 -15.83 0.71 29.59
N TRP A 57 -15.76 2.02 29.88
CA TRP A 57 -16.20 2.59 31.15
C TRP A 57 -17.69 2.97 31.18
N GLY A 58 -18.43 2.77 30.08
CA GLY A 58 -19.86 3.06 30.02
C GLY A 58 -20.19 4.56 30.04
N LEU A 59 -19.27 5.43 29.61
CA LEU A 59 -19.50 6.87 29.53
C LEU A 59 -20.44 7.20 28.36
N PHE A 60 -21.75 7.22 28.62
CA PHE A 60 -22.79 7.38 27.59
C PHE A 60 -22.64 8.68 26.78
N LEU A 61 -22.61 9.84 27.45
CA LEU A 61 -22.51 11.14 26.78
C LEU A 61 -21.23 11.26 25.95
N THR A 62 -20.10 10.83 26.51
CA THR A 62 -18.80 10.84 25.84
C THR A 62 -18.82 9.96 24.59
N THR A 63 -19.35 8.73 24.70
CA THR A 63 -19.48 7.80 23.57
C THR A 63 -20.37 8.39 22.47
N TRP A 64 -21.49 9.01 22.84
CA TRP A 64 -22.40 9.66 21.89
C TRP A 64 -21.75 10.85 21.17
N VAL A 65 -21.01 11.71 21.89
CA VAL A 65 -20.25 12.82 21.28
C VAL A 65 -19.19 12.28 20.32
N PHE A 66 -18.45 11.24 20.70
CA PHE A 66 -17.45 10.63 19.83
C PHE A 66 -18.07 10.01 18.57
N GLN A 67 -19.28 9.45 18.63
CA GLN A 67 -19.98 8.93 17.45
C GLN A 67 -20.28 10.03 16.43
N ILE A 68 -20.78 11.19 16.90
CA ILE A 68 -21.03 12.36 16.02
C ILE A 68 -19.70 12.88 15.48
N LEU A 69 -18.69 13.02 16.34
CA LEU A 69 -17.37 13.48 15.95
C LEU A 69 -16.76 12.57 14.88
N TRP A 70 -16.93 11.25 14.99
CA TRP A 70 -16.44 10.28 14.00
C TRP A 70 -17.03 10.52 12.61
N GLN A 71 -18.33 10.83 12.50
CA GLN A 71 -18.97 11.15 11.22
C GLN A 71 -18.37 12.41 10.59
N VAL A 72 -18.23 13.50 11.36
CA VAL A 72 -17.63 14.76 10.88
C VAL A 72 -16.16 14.55 10.49
N LEU A 73 -15.44 13.75 11.28
CA LEU A 73 -14.02 13.46 11.08
C LEU A 73 -13.78 12.71 9.77
N VAL A 74 -14.63 11.75 9.40
CA VAL A 74 -14.51 11.03 8.11
C VAL A 74 -14.66 12.00 6.94
N ILE A 75 -15.63 12.92 6.98
CA ILE A 75 -15.83 13.92 5.93
C ILE A 75 -14.63 14.86 5.86
N LEU A 76 -14.17 15.38 7.00
CA LEU A 76 -13.00 16.25 7.09
C LEU A 76 -11.74 15.56 6.56
N LEU A 77 -11.57 14.26 6.87
CA LEU A 77 -10.46 13.45 6.40
C LEU A 77 -10.50 13.31 4.88
N ILE A 78 -11.64 13.03 4.26
CA ILE A 78 -11.75 12.98 2.80
C ILE A 78 -11.35 14.32 2.16
N ILE A 79 -11.82 15.44 2.71
CA ILE A 79 -11.50 16.78 2.19
C ILE A 79 -10.01 17.07 2.34
N LEU A 80 -9.43 16.79 3.52
CA LEU A 80 -8.02 17.05 3.81
C LEU A 80 -7.11 16.19 2.92
N PHE A 81 -7.44 14.91 2.74
CA PHE A 81 -6.65 13.94 2.01
C PHE A 81 -6.92 13.90 0.49
N GLN A 82 -7.83 14.75 -0.01
CA GLN A 82 -8.18 14.79 -1.42
C GLN A 82 -6.96 15.01 -2.32
N SER A 83 -6.02 15.85 -1.86
CA SER A 83 -4.82 16.20 -2.62
C SER A 83 -3.80 15.05 -2.66
N GLU A 84 -3.68 14.32 -1.57
CA GLU A 84 -2.77 13.20 -1.37
C GLU A 84 -3.23 11.99 -2.20
N ILE A 85 -4.54 11.72 -2.23
CA ILE A 85 -5.14 10.69 -3.08
C ILE A 85 -4.85 11.00 -4.55
N ARG A 86 -5.00 12.26 -4.98
CA ARG A 86 -4.67 12.68 -6.35
C ARG A 86 -3.19 12.44 -6.66
N GLN A 87 -2.29 12.92 -5.80
CA GLN A 87 -0.85 12.70 -5.98
C GLN A 87 -0.47 11.22 -5.98
N ALA A 88 -1.18 10.38 -5.23
CA ALA A 88 -1.01 8.92 -5.23
C ALA A 88 -1.23 8.31 -6.61
N LEU A 89 -2.40 8.61 -7.18
CA LEU A 89 -2.86 8.11 -8.45
C LEU A 89 -1.95 8.60 -9.58
N GLU A 90 -1.47 9.85 -9.48
CA GLU A 90 -0.50 10.40 -10.42
C GLU A 90 0.93 9.82 -10.29
N LYS A 91 1.29 9.28 -9.12
CA LYS A 91 2.56 8.56 -8.89
C LYS A 91 2.47 7.12 -9.37
N PHE A 92 1.28 6.51 -9.29
CA PHE A 92 0.96 5.22 -9.89
C PHE A 92 0.76 5.37 -11.41
N ASP A 93 1.85 5.56 -12.14
CA ASP A 93 1.87 5.38 -13.60
C ASP A 93 2.31 3.93 -13.92
N PRO A 94 1.37 2.98 -14.12
CA PRO A 94 1.71 1.59 -14.42
C PRO A 94 2.54 1.46 -15.70
N LEU A 95 2.44 2.39 -16.65
CA LEU A 95 3.24 2.35 -17.89
C LEU A 95 4.72 2.64 -17.63
N ARG A 96 5.04 3.42 -16.58
CA ARG A 96 6.41 3.73 -16.16
C ARG A 96 7.03 2.60 -15.33
N THR A 97 6.25 1.87 -14.55
CA THR A 97 6.71 0.70 -13.78
C THR A 97 6.90 -0.55 -14.67
N LEU A 98 6.15 -0.68 -15.77
CA LEU A 98 6.33 -1.71 -16.79
C LEU A 98 7.50 -1.45 -17.77
N GLY A 99 8.23 -0.33 -17.64
CA GLY A 99 9.45 -0.07 -18.40
C GLY A 99 9.24 0.27 -19.89
N LEU A 100 8.01 0.55 -20.31
CA LEU A 100 7.66 0.81 -21.72
C LEU A 100 8.11 2.20 -22.22
N ARG A 101 8.42 3.14 -21.31
CA ARG A 101 8.94 4.46 -21.64
C ARG A 101 10.48 4.44 -21.54
N LYS A 102 11.18 4.46 -22.67
CA LYS A 102 12.65 4.62 -22.70
C LYS A 102 13.00 5.95 -22.03
N LYS A 103 13.54 5.92 -20.81
CA LYS A 103 14.21 7.10 -20.23
C LYS A 103 15.29 7.53 -21.22
N ALA A 104 15.30 8.81 -21.60
CA ALA A 104 16.43 9.36 -22.34
C ALA A 104 17.69 9.09 -21.51
N LEU A 105 18.64 8.34 -22.07
CA LEU A 105 19.92 8.11 -21.39
C LEU A 105 20.54 9.49 -21.09
N PRO A 106 20.94 9.76 -19.84
CA PRO A 106 21.50 11.06 -19.45
C PRO A 106 22.62 11.56 -20.37
N GLY A 107 23.37 10.67 -21.01
CA GLY A 107 24.48 11.03 -21.91
C GLY A 107 24.14 11.72 -23.22
N GLN A 108 22.90 11.66 -23.74
CA GLN A 108 22.63 12.19 -25.09
C GLN A 108 22.35 13.71 -25.13
N TRP A 109 21.88 14.32 -24.06
CA TRP A 109 21.43 15.72 -24.05
C TRP A 109 22.22 16.61 -23.08
N THR A 110 22.92 16.03 -22.12
CA THR A 110 23.70 16.74 -21.09
C THR A 110 24.89 17.50 -21.68
N GLN A 111 25.57 16.92 -22.68
CA GLN A 111 26.64 17.61 -23.40
C GLN A 111 26.11 18.85 -24.13
N GLY A 112 25.05 18.71 -24.93
CA GLY A 112 24.44 19.84 -25.65
C GLY A 112 23.90 20.93 -24.72
N LEU A 113 23.32 20.55 -23.58
CA LEU A 113 22.94 21.49 -22.54
C LEU A 113 24.15 22.24 -21.97
N SER A 114 25.22 21.51 -21.66
CA SER A 114 26.42 22.09 -21.06
C SER A 114 27.06 23.09 -22.03
N ASP A 115 27.15 22.75 -23.31
CA ASP A 115 27.66 23.66 -24.33
C ASP A 115 26.77 24.90 -24.49
N ALA A 116 25.44 24.74 -24.44
CA ALA A 116 24.49 25.86 -24.45
C ALA A 116 24.63 26.77 -23.23
N VAL A 117 24.78 26.22 -22.03
CA VAL A 117 25.01 26.97 -20.79
C VAL A 117 26.28 27.80 -20.88
N PHE A 118 27.37 27.22 -21.40
CA PHE A 118 28.63 27.95 -21.58
C PHE A 118 28.55 29.01 -22.69
N ALA A 119 27.74 28.80 -23.72
CA ALA A 119 27.47 29.82 -24.72
C ALA A 119 26.73 31.05 -24.14
N LEU A 120 25.78 30.84 -23.22
CA LEU A 120 25.13 31.92 -22.46
C LEU A 120 26.14 32.66 -21.58
N ALA A 121 26.99 31.90 -20.89
CA ALA A 121 28.02 32.42 -19.99
C ALA A 121 29.02 33.32 -20.72
N GLN A 122 29.50 32.91 -21.91
CA GLN A 122 30.39 33.72 -22.75
C GLN A 122 29.75 35.05 -23.18
N ARG A 123 28.42 35.06 -23.37
CA ARG A 123 27.65 36.27 -23.73
C ARG A 123 27.17 37.05 -22.50
N LYS A 124 27.51 36.59 -21.29
CA LYS A 124 27.03 37.13 -20.01
C LYS A 124 25.50 37.22 -19.94
N ILE A 125 24.80 36.25 -20.52
CA ILE A 125 23.35 36.14 -20.44
C ILE A 125 23.00 35.36 -19.18
N GLY A 126 22.30 36.01 -18.24
CA GLY A 126 21.87 35.41 -16.99
C GLY A 126 20.86 34.29 -17.22
N ALA A 127 21.11 33.12 -16.64
CA ALA A 127 20.25 31.95 -16.83
C ALA A 127 20.05 31.18 -15.53
N LEU A 128 18.89 30.53 -15.41
CA LEU A 128 18.52 29.71 -14.26
C LEU A 128 17.80 28.45 -14.74
N LEU A 129 18.46 27.31 -14.68
CA LEU A 129 17.94 26.04 -15.16
C LEU A 129 17.84 25.07 -13.99
N MET A 130 16.71 24.41 -13.85
CA MET A 130 16.51 23.34 -12.87
C MET A 130 16.25 22.02 -13.59
N ILE A 131 16.89 20.96 -13.12
CA ILE A 131 16.79 19.62 -13.70
C ILE A 131 16.16 18.71 -12.66
N GLU A 132 15.00 18.15 -12.99
CA GLU A 132 14.29 17.19 -12.14
C GLU A 132 15.08 15.88 -12.00
N ARG A 133 15.21 15.40 -10.77
CA ARG A 133 15.86 14.12 -10.43
C ARG A 133 14.84 13.10 -9.93
N SER A 134 14.91 12.72 -8.65
CA SER A 134 14.05 11.70 -8.08
C SER A 134 12.78 12.28 -7.47
N GLU A 135 12.85 13.51 -6.96
CA GLU A 135 11.72 14.25 -6.44
C GLU A 135 11.13 15.17 -7.52
N ARG A 136 9.80 15.31 -7.52
CA ARG A 136 9.10 16.21 -8.44
C ARG A 136 9.30 17.65 -7.97
N VAL A 137 9.86 18.48 -8.85
CA VAL A 137 10.15 19.89 -8.56
C VAL A 137 8.89 20.76 -8.62
N GLU A 138 7.82 20.25 -9.24
CA GLU A 138 6.56 20.95 -9.50
C GLU A 138 5.88 21.49 -8.23
N GLU A 139 6.07 20.82 -7.09
CA GLU A 139 5.54 21.24 -5.78
C GLU A 139 6.34 22.40 -5.14
N CYS A 140 7.58 22.61 -5.59
CA CYS A 140 8.48 23.64 -5.07
C CYS A 140 8.48 24.93 -5.89
N VAL A 141 7.91 24.90 -7.11
CA VAL A 141 7.92 26.03 -8.05
C VAL A 141 6.54 26.69 -8.16
N THR A 142 6.53 28.00 -8.34
CA THR A 142 5.30 28.78 -8.53
C THR A 142 5.29 29.36 -9.96
N SER A 143 4.10 29.47 -10.56
CA SER A 143 3.93 30.01 -11.92
C SER A 143 4.69 29.21 -13.00
N GLY A 144 4.77 29.77 -14.21
CA GLY A 144 5.51 29.22 -15.35
C GLY A 144 4.61 28.79 -16.50
N GLN A 145 5.14 28.91 -17.72
CA GLN A 145 4.45 28.56 -18.95
C GLN A 145 4.95 27.20 -19.45
N ASN A 146 4.03 26.37 -19.94
CA ASN A 146 4.38 25.06 -20.50
C ASN A 146 5.07 25.26 -21.84
N LEU A 147 6.25 24.64 -21.99
CA LEU A 147 7.02 24.65 -23.22
C LEU A 147 7.67 23.29 -23.37
N ASP A 148 7.22 22.49 -24.33
CA ASP A 148 7.79 21.17 -24.61
C ASP A 148 8.78 21.25 -25.78
N ALA A 149 10.07 21.38 -25.45
CA ALA A 149 11.12 21.54 -26.45
C ALA A 149 12.44 20.91 -26.02
N LYS A 150 13.35 20.65 -26.96
CA LYS A 150 14.72 20.25 -26.62
C LYS A 150 15.50 21.47 -26.10
N PRO A 151 16.34 21.32 -25.04
CA PRO A 151 17.13 22.42 -24.50
C PRO A 151 18.35 22.71 -25.41
N GLY A 152 18.09 23.24 -26.60
CA GLY A 152 19.11 23.66 -27.55
C GLY A 152 19.64 25.07 -27.25
N PRO A 153 20.85 25.41 -27.73
CA PRO A 153 21.48 26.69 -27.48
C PRO A 153 20.67 27.89 -28.00
N GLU A 154 20.04 27.76 -29.17
CA GLU A 154 19.24 28.84 -29.77
C GLU A 154 18.00 29.13 -28.93
N LEU A 155 17.32 28.08 -28.46
CA LEU A 155 16.13 28.22 -27.64
C LEU A 155 16.44 28.78 -26.25
N LEU A 156 17.49 28.28 -25.59
CA LEU A 156 17.89 28.79 -24.28
C LEU A 156 18.35 30.25 -24.37
N THR A 157 19.04 30.62 -25.46
CA THR A 157 19.40 32.03 -25.73
C THR A 157 18.16 32.89 -25.91
N SER A 158 17.17 32.43 -26.68
CA SER A 158 15.92 33.16 -26.89
C SER A 158 15.06 33.27 -25.63
N ILE A 159 15.08 32.26 -24.74
CA ILE A 159 14.38 32.31 -23.45
C ILE A 159 15.03 33.36 -22.54
N PHE A 160 16.35 33.31 -22.38
CA PHE A 160 17.08 34.12 -21.38
C PHE A 160 17.54 35.49 -21.88
N GLN A 161 17.31 35.85 -23.15
CA GLN A 161 17.58 37.21 -23.61
C GLN A 161 16.73 38.23 -22.84
N LYS A 162 17.29 39.41 -22.56
CA LYS A 162 16.69 40.42 -21.68
C LYS A 162 15.33 40.94 -22.16
N GLU A 163 15.11 40.94 -23.47
CA GLU A 163 13.88 41.43 -24.10
C GLU A 163 12.77 40.38 -24.12
N SER A 164 13.08 39.10 -23.85
CA SER A 164 12.10 38.02 -23.89
C SER A 164 11.20 38.04 -22.66
N PRO A 165 9.87 37.93 -22.77
CA PRO A 165 9.01 37.84 -21.58
C PRO A 165 9.24 36.55 -20.76
N LEU A 166 10.02 35.60 -21.28
CA LEU A 166 10.32 34.32 -20.63
C LEU A 166 11.63 34.32 -19.82
N HIS A 167 12.40 35.41 -19.87
CA HIS A 167 13.73 35.48 -19.26
C HIS A 167 13.72 35.58 -17.73
N ASP A 168 12.59 36.02 -17.17
CA ASP A 168 12.40 36.15 -15.73
C ASP A 168 11.93 34.83 -15.12
N GLY A 169 12.77 34.23 -14.29
CA GLY A 169 12.54 32.94 -13.67
C GLY A 169 13.38 31.81 -14.26
N ALA A 170 12.98 30.58 -13.94
CA ALA A 170 13.72 29.37 -14.21
C ALA A 170 13.10 28.49 -15.29
N VAL A 171 13.95 27.71 -15.94
CA VAL A 171 13.57 26.68 -16.92
C VAL A 171 13.62 25.32 -16.25
N LEU A 172 12.50 24.58 -16.28
CA LEU A 172 12.39 23.20 -15.82
C LEU A 172 12.75 22.24 -16.95
N ILE A 173 13.78 21.42 -16.72
CA ILE A 173 14.19 20.35 -17.62
C ILE A 173 13.87 19.00 -16.98
N LYS A 174 13.13 18.16 -17.71
CA LYS A 174 12.71 16.82 -17.31
C LYS A 174 12.98 15.84 -18.44
N GLU A 175 13.70 14.77 -18.13
CA GLU A 175 14.02 13.70 -19.12
C GLU A 175 14.67 14.24 -20.41
N GLY A 176 15.50 15.29 -20.30
CA GLY A 176 16.20 15.90 -21.44
C GLY A 176 15.34 16.82 -22.32
N ARG A 177 14.16 17.23 -21.84
CA ARG A 177 13.29 18.21 -22.49
C ARG A 177 12.96 19.33 -21.55
N ILE A 178 12.83 20.55 -22.08
CA ILE A 178 12.20 21.65 -21.37
C ILE A 178 10.73 21.26 -21.18
N HIS A 179 10.22 21.46 -19.98
CA HIS A 179 8.82 21.23 -19.64
C HIS A 179 8.09 22.55 -19.33
N ARG A 180 8.77 23.44 -18.60
CA ARG A 180 8.25 24.76 -18.23
C ARG A 180 9.34 25.82 -18.26
N VAL A 181 8.94 27.06 -18.48
CA VAL A 181 9.78 28.26 -18.49
C VAL A 181 9.17 29.34 -17.61
N ALA A 182 9.94 30.36 -17.23
CA ALA A 182 9.50 31.44 -16.35
C ALA A 182 8.91 30.95 -15.00
N CYS A 183 9.50 29.90 -14.43
CA CYS A 183 9.11 29.38 -13.13
C CYS A 183 9.76 30.18 -11.99
N TYR A 184 8.99 30.58 -10.99
CA TYR A 184 9.52 31.21 -9.78
C TYR A 184 9.97 30.15 -8.77
N LEU A 185 11.18 30.33 -8.28
CA LEU A 185 11.83 29.46 -7.30
C LEU A 185 11.81 30.11 -5.92
N PRO A 186 11.78 29.31 -4.84
CA PRO A 186 11.91 29.83 -3.49
C PRO A 186 13.33 30.37 -3.27
N LEU A 187 13.44 31.53 -2.64
CA LEU A 187 14.73 32.11 -2.26
C LEU A 187 15.18 31.52 -0.92
N SER A 188 16.47 31.20 -0.80
CA SER A 188 17.07 30.83 0.48
C SER A 188 17.07 32.03 1.43
N SER A 189 16.71 31.78 2.69
CA SER A 189 16.79 32.72 3.81
C SER A 189 18.03 32.52 4.68
N GLU A 190 19.01 31.72 4.23
CA GLU A 190 20.20 31.41 5.02
C GLU A 190 21.09 32.65 5.20
N GLU A 191 21.44 32.93 6.46
CA GLU A 191 22.41 33.95 6.84
C GLU A 191 23.82 33.38 6.66
N GLY A 192 24.60 33.91 5.72
CA GLY A 192 25.95 33.41 5.42
C GLY A 192 26.25 33.18 3.94
N LEU A 193 25.25 33.33 3.06
CA LEU A 193 25.46 33.26 1.62
C LEU A 193 26.40 34.39 1.14
N PRO A 194 27.27 34.14 0.15
CA PRO A 194 28.19 35.16 -0.37
C PRO A 194 27.46 36.44 -0.80
N LYS A 195 28.04 37.60 -0.45
CA LYS A 195 27.41 38.91 -0.71
C LYS A 195 27.23 39.21 -2.21
N GLU A 196 28.07 38.62 -3.04
CA GLU A 196 28.07 38.71 -4.50
C GLU A 196 27.00 37.83 -5.20
N TRP A 197 26.19 37.11 -4.42
CA TRP A 197 25.10 36.28 -4.95
C TRP A 197 23.83 37.10 -5.13
N GLY A 198 23.46 37.28 -6.40
CA GLY A 198 22.17 37.83 -6.80
C GLY A 198 20.99 36.88 -6.56
N THR A 199 19.81 37.32 -6.97
CA THR A 199 18.53 36.60 -6.76
C THR A 199 18.51 35.20 -7.36
N ARG A 200 19.09 34.99 -8.56
CA ARG A 200 19.17 33.66 -9.21
C ARG A 200 19.99 32.65 -8.42
N HIS A 201 21.08 33.08 -7.78
CA HIS A 201 21.90 32.22 -6.92
C HIS A 201 21.16 31.84 -5.64
N ARG A 202 20.46 32.81 -5.03
CA ARG A 202 19.61 32.58 -3.84
C ARG A 202 18.42 31.66 -4.15
N ALA A 203 17.84 31.79 -5.34
CA ALA A 203 16.80 30.90 -5.85
C ALA A 203 17.30 29.46 -6.04
N ALA A 204 18.50 29.30 -6.60
CA ALA A 204 19.12 27.99 -6.75
C ALA A 204 19.39 27.32 -5.40
N MET A 205 19.91 28.07 -4.42
CA MET A 205 20.10 27.57 -3.06
C MET A 205 18.77 27.18 -2.42
N GLY A 206 17.77 28.07 -2.46
CA GLY A 206 16.47 27.85 -1.83
C GLY A 206 15.70 26.67 -2.42
N LEU A 207 15.87 26.37 -3.71
CA LEU A 207 15.32 25.14 -4.29
C LEU A 207 16.08 23.89 -3.82
N SER A 208 17.41 23.94 -3.78
CA SER A 208 18.25 22.81 -3.36
C SER A 208 18.07 22.43 -1.88
N GLU A 209 17.55 23.35 -1.06
CA GLU A 209 17.19 23.09 0.34
C GLU A 209 15.91 22.27 0.49
N ARG A 210 15.04 22.29 -0.52
CA ARG A 210 13.69 21.70 -0.48
C ARG A 210 13.58 20.40 -1.25
N CYS A 211 14.41 20.21 -2.28
CA CYS A 211 14.37 19.01 -3.12
C CYS A 211 15.74 18.65 -3.69
N ASP A 212 15.86 17.44 -4.24
CA ASP A 212 17.09 16.88 -4.83
C ASP A 212 17.42 17.40 -6.24
N ALA A 213 16.76 18.45 -6.72
CA ALA A 213 16.96 18.98 -8.07
C ALA A 213 18.37 19.57 -8.26
N VAL A 214 18.93 19.38 -9.46
CA VAL A 214 20.17 20.07 -9.87
C VAL A 214 19.79 21.43 -10.42
N VAL A 215 20.40 22.50 -9.89
CA VAL A 215 20.15 23.86 -10.39
C VAL A 215 21.43 24.44 -10.97
N ILE A 216 21.36 24.93 -12.20
CA ILE A 216 22.45 25.59 -12.91
C ILE A 216 22.12 27.08 -12.99
N VAL A 217 23.06 27.92 -12.59
CA VAL A 217 22.98 29.38 -12.64
C VAL A 217 24.08 29.89 -13.54
N VAL A 218 23.74 30.84 -14.42
CA VAL A 218 24.72 31.64 -15.17
C VAL A 218 24.63 33.06 -14.66
N SER A 219 25.76 33.61 -14.21
CA SER A 219 25.87 34.99 -13.74
C SER A 219 25.81 35.98 -14.90
N GLU A 220 24.88 36.93 -14.87
CA GLU A 220 24.78 38.00 -15.88
C GLU A 220 25.90 39.04 -15.76
N GLU A 221 26.52 39.17 -14.58
CA GLU A 221 27.60 40.14 -14.36
C GLU A 221 28.96 39.54 -14.74
N ARG A 222 29.21 38.32 -14.25
CA ARG A 222 30.51 37.66 -14.30
C ARG A 222 30.65 36.67 -15.45
N GLY A 223 29.54 36.17 -16.00
CA GLY A 223 29.57 35.07 -16.97
C GLY A 223 30.06 33.76 -16.34
N GLU A 224 29.96 33.62 -15.03
CA GLU A 224 30.33 32.40 -14.31
C GLU A 224 29.17 31.41 -14.29
N VAL A 225 29.49 30.12 -14.46
CA VAL A 225 28.54 29.03 -14.32
C VAL A 225 28.65 28.45 -12.92
N THR A 226 27.52 28.33 -12.23
CA THR A 226 27.41 27.78 -10.88
C THR A 226 26.40 26.64 -10.90
N LEU A 227 26.77 25.48 -10.38
CA LEU A 227 25.87 24.35 -10.17
C LEU A 227 25.60 24.19 -8.67
N VAL A 228 24.33 24.10 -8.30
CA VAL A 228 23.88 23.89 -6.92
C VAL A 228 23.15 22.56 -6.85
N LEU A 229 23.57 21.70 -5.92
CA LEU A 229 22.98 20.40 -5.66
C LEU A 229 23.14 20.05 -4.18
N GLU A 230 22.04 19.66 -3.51
CA GLU A 230 22.05 19.26 -2.09
C GLU A 230 22.78 20.26 -1.18
N ARG A 231 22.50 21.57 -1.37
CA ARG A 231 23.16 22.71 -0.71
C ARG A 231 24.66 22.86 -0.98
N LYS A 232 25.26 22.02 -1.81
CA LYS A 232 26.64 22.15 -2.27
C LYS A 232 26.68 22.97 -3.54
N VAL A 233 27.69 23.82 -3.62
CA VAL A 233 27.93 24.68 -4.78
C VAL A 233 29.20 24.25 -5.48
N PHE A 234 29.10 24.12 -6.80
CA PHE A 234 30.19 23.72 -7.69
C PHE A 234 30.36 24.78 -8.76
N HIS A 235 31.60 25.14 -9.07
CA HIS A 235 31.94 26.10 -10.13
C HIS A 235 32.67 25.36 -11.26
N PRO A 236 31.94 24.78 -12.23
CA PRO A 236 32.57 24.10 -13.35
C PRO A 236 33.30 25.11 -14.26
N PRO A 237 34.61 24.90 -14.55
CA PRO A 237 35.36 25.83 -15.40
C PRO A 237 35.09 25.66 -16.89
N THR A 238 34.59 24.49 -17.33
CA THR A 238 34.37 24.17 -18.75
C THR A 238 33.08 23.35 -18.95
N SER A 239 32.55 23.35 -20.18
CA SER A 239 31.36 22.58 -20.54
C SER A 239 31.56 21.08 -20.32
N GLY A 240 32.77 20.57 -20.54
CA GLY A 240 33.13 19.17 -20.27
C GLY A 240 33.03 18.81 -18.78
N VAL A 241 33.49 19.68 -17.88
CA VAL A 241 33.37 19.45 -16.43
C VAL A 241 31.93 19.55 -15.97
N LEU A 242 31.15 20.52 -16.47
CA LEU A 242 29.72 20.60 -16.19
C LEU A 242 29.00 19.34 -16.66
N ASN A 243 29.30 18.84 -17.86
CA ASN A 243 28.71 17.60 -18.38
C ASN A 243 29.02 16.41 -17.46
N GLN A 244 30.26 16.26 -17.00
CA GLN A 244 30.61 15.20 -16.04
C GLN A 244 29.84 15.32 -14.72
N LEU A 245 29.76 16.53 -14.14
CA LEU A 245 28.97 16.77 -12.93
C LEU A 245 27.49 16.46 -13.14
N LEU A 246 26.92 16.80 -14.30
CA LEU A 246 25.55 16.45 -14.65
C LEU A 246 25.36 14.95 -14.84
N LEU A 247 26.30 14.26 -15.49
CA LEU A 247 26.25 12.82 -15.62
C LEU A 247 26.28 12.13 -14.25
N ASP A 248 27.13 12.59 -13.35
CA ASP A 248 27.23 12.04 -12.00
C ASP A 248 26.01 12.36 -11.14
N ALA A 249 25.46 13.58 -11.26
CA ALA A 249 24.25 13.98 -10.54
C ALA A 249 22.99 13.30 -11.09
N LEU A 250 22.91 13.04 -12.39
CA LEU A 250 21.74 12.44 -13.05
C LEU A 250 21.85 10.91 -13.20
N ARG A 251 23.03 10.34 -12.91
CA ARG A 251 23.17 8.90 -12.76
C ARG A 251 22.20 8.46 -11.67
N PRO A 252 21.22 7.58 -11.97
CA PRO A 252 20.47 6.95 -10.90
C PRO A 252 21.51 6.27 -10.03
N ALA A 253 21.57 6.61 -8.73
CA ALA A 253 22.57 6.10 -7.79
C ALA A 253 22.90 4.66 -8.16
N SER A 254 24.07 4.47 -8.77
CA SER A 254 24.45 3.21 -9.40
C SER A 254 24.60 2.22 -8.27
N ARG A 255 23.49 1.53 -7.98
CA ARG A 255 23.53 0.27 -7.26
C ARG A 255 24.27 -0.66 -8.20
N GLU A 256 25.56 -0.84 -7.94
CA GLU A 256 26.29 -2.06 -8.27
C GLU A 256 25.30 -3.24 -8.18
N PRO A 257 25.25 -4.17 -9.16
CA PRO A 257 24.38 -5.33 -9.10
C PRO A 257 24.88 -6.27 -7.99
N GLY A 258 24.65 -5.89 -6.74
CA GLY A 258 24.85 -6.72 -5.57
C GLY A 258 23.96 -7.94 -5.69
N SER A 259 24.58 -9.10 -5.46
CA SER A 259 23.98 -10.43 -5.54
C SER A 259 22.60 -10.44 -4.86
N TRP A 260 21.65 -11.22 -5.37
CA TRP A 260 20.30 -11.34 -4.80
C TRP A 260 20.30 -11.54 -3.27
N LYS A 261 21.34 -12.19 -2.74
CA LYS A 261 21.59 -12.38 -1.30
C LYS A 261 21.86 -11.08 -0.53
N GLU A 262 22.54 -10.09 -1.14
CA GLU A 262 22.81 -8.78 -0.55
C GLU A 262 21.59 -7.86 -0.61
N LYS A 263 20.77 -7.96 -1.66
CA LYS A 263 19.46 -7.28 -1.72
C LYS A 263 18.52 -7.78 -0.63
N VAL A 264 18.48 -9.10 -0.39
CA VAL A 264 17.70 -9.69 0.71
C VAL A 264 18.26 -9.25 2.06
N ARG A 265 19.58 -9.28 2.27
CA ARG A 265 20.21 -8.78 3.51
C ARG A 265 19.94 -7.29 3.76
N ALA A 266 20.09 -6.43 2.76
CA ALA A 266 19.85 -4.99 2.90
C ALA A 266 18.35 -4.67 3.13
N LEU A 267 17.44 -5.42 2.49
CA LEU A 267 16.01 -5.36 2.82
C LEU A 267 15.76 -5.82 4.25
N PHE A 268 16.40 -6.86 4.76
CA PHE A 268 16.16 -7.30 6.13
C PHE A 268 16.82 -6.39 7.19
N VAL A 269 17.96 -5.77 6.88
CA VAL A 269 18.78 -5.04 7.86
C VAL A 269 18.47 -3.53 7.91
N HIS A 270 18.08 -2.89 6.79
CA HIS A 270 17.80 -1.46 6.80
C HIS A 270 16.37 -1.15 7.29
N GLN A 271 16.27 -0.40 8.40
CA GLN A 271 15.02 -0.01 9.09
C GLN A 271 14.21 -1.19 9.66
N TRP A 272 14.88 -2.24 10.15
CA TRP A 272 14.23 -3.39 10.81
C TRP A 272 13.18 -2.98 11.86
N ARG A 273 13.45 -1.94 12.67
CA ARG A 273 12.48 -1.38 13.63
C ARG A 273 11.12 -1.00 13.01
N ALA A 274 11.11 -0.38 11.83
CA ALA A 274 9.87 -0.03 11.13
C ALA A 274 9.17 -1.29 10.60
N LYS A 275 9.92 -2.27 10.11
CA LYS A 275 9.38 -3.52 9.57
C LYS A 275 8.77 -4.40 10.65
N TYR A 276 9.47 -4.57 11.76
CA TYR A 276 8.96 -5.26 12.94
C TYR A 276 7.77 -4.52 13.56
N GLY A 277 7.79 -3.18 13.58
CA GLY A 277 6.66 -2.38 14.03
C GLY A 277 5.41 -2.59 13.17
N THR A 278 5.55 -2.54 11.84
CA THR A 278 4.43 -2.81 10.92
C THR A 278 3.94 -4.25 11.02
N LEU A 279 4.84 -5.23 11.09
CA LEU A 279 4.48 -6.64 11.22
C LEU A 279 3.75 -6.91 12.54
N LEU A 280 4.19 -6.31 13.65
CA LEU A 280 3.53 -6.42 14.95
C LEU A 280 2.14 -5.78 14.93
N LEU A 281 1.98 -4.61 14.28
CA LEU A 281 0.68 -3.96 14.12
C LEU A 281 -0.29 -4.82 13.29
N VAL A 282 0.18 -5.37 12.16
CA VAL A 282 -0.62 -6.28 11.32
C VAL A 282 -0.97 -7.55 12.09
N LEU A 283 -0.04 -8.11 12.87
CA LEU A 283 -0.30 -9.30 13.68
C LEU A 283 -1.35 -9.04 14.77
N ILE A 284 -1.28 -7.90 15.47
CA ILE A 284 -2.30 -7.49 16.46
C ILE A 284 -3.65 -7.33 15.78
N PHE A 285 -3.70 -6.63 14.64
CA PHE A 285 -4.94 -6.40 13.90
C PHE A 285 -5.55 -7.72 13.40
N TRP A 286 -4.70 -8.61 12.87
CA TRP A 286 -5.10 -9.94 12.44
C TRP A 286 -5.63 -10.75 13.63
N LEU A 287 -4.99 -10.73 14.79
CA LEU A 287 -5.48 -11.42 15.99
C LEU A 287 -6.82 -10.88 16.50
N LEU A 288 -7.05 -9.56 16.42
CA LEU A 288 -8.30 -8.94 16.81
C LEU A 288 -9.46 -9.30 15.86
N LEU A 289 -9.20 -9.42 14.56
CA LEU A 289 -10.21 -9.67 13.53
C LEU A 289 -10.41 -11.16 13.19
N ALA A 290 -9.35 -11.96 13.16
CA ALA A 290 -9.42 -13.39 12.87
C ALA A 290 -10.24 -14.17 13.91
N GLY A 291 -10.42 -13.61 15.11
CA GLY A 291 -11.35 -14.13 16.11
C GLY A 291 -12.84 -14.03 15.72
N GLN A 292 -13.18 -13.24 14.68
CA GLN A 292 -14.55 -12.96 14.24
C GLN A 292 -14.95 -13.67 12.94
N GLN A 293 -14.08 -14.47 12.33
CA GLN A 293 -14.43 -15.18 11.09
C GLN A 293 -15.26 -16.43 11.38
N ASP A 294 -16.47 -16.48 10.81
CA ASP A 294 -17.33 -17.66 10.81
C ASP A 294 -16.62 -18.80 10.06
N PHE A 295 -16.46 -19.93 10.74
CA PHE A 295 -15.76 -21.10 10.25
C PHE A 295 -16.78 -22.17 9.87
N GLU A 296 -16.70 -22.65 8.63
CA GLU A 296 -17.52 -23.77 8.14
C GLU A 296 -16.70 -25.07 8.14
N VAL A 297 -17.23 -26.10 8.78
CA VAL A 297 -16.63 -27.45 8.81
C VAL A 297 -17.65 -28.46 8.35
N ALA A 298 -17.23 -29.34 7.44
CA ALA A 298 -17.99 -30.52 7.05
C ALA A 298 -17.41 -31.77 7.71
N PHE A 299 -18.25 -32.57 8.36
CA PHE A 299 -17.90 -33.90 8.87
C PHE A 299 -19.03 -34.89 8.59
N ALA A 300 -18.70 -36.18 8.56
CA ALA A 300 -19.68 -37.25 8.42
C ALA A 300 -20.21 -37.64 9.79
N VAL A 301 -21.52 -37.63 9.97
CA VAL A 301 -22.19 -38.09 11.19
C VAL A 301 -22.83 -39.44 10.90
N PRO A 302 -22.48 -40.51 11.64
CA PRO A 302 -23.19 -41.78 11.54
C PRO A 302 -24.62 -41.60 12.07
N LEU A 303 -25.60 -42.14 11.34
CA LEU A 303 -26.99 -42.12 11.77
C LEU A 303 -27.27 -43.34 12.67
N GLU A 304 -27.67 -43.07 13.91
CA GLU A 304 -28.16 -44.08 14.82
C GLU A 304 -29.65 -44.31 14.56
N VAL A 305 -30.02 -45.56 14.35
CA VAL A 305 -31.38 -45.95 14.01
C VAL A 305 -32.11 -46.42 15.26
N ARG A 306 -33.29 -45.86 15.56
CA ARG A 306 -34.17 -46.29 16.66
C ARG A 306 -35.49 -46.86 16.16
N ASN A 307 -36.11 -47.71 17.00
CA ASN A 307 -37.42 -48.33 16.78
C ASN A 307 -37.55 -49.13 15.48
N VAL A 308 -36.57 -49.98 15.15
CA VAL A 308 -36.71 -50.94 14.06
C VAL A 308 -37.78 -51.98 14.43
N PRO A 309 -38.85 -52.15 13.64
CA PRO A 309 -39.88 -53.15 13.92
C PRO A 309 -39.28 -54.56 14.01
N ALA A 310 -39.63 -55.34 15.05
CA ALA A 310 -39.01 -56.63 15.37
C ALA A 310 -39.08 -57.70 14.25
N ALA A 311 -39.96 -57.51 13.27
CA ALA A 311 -40.16 -58.39 12.11
C ALA A 311 -39.30 -58.02 10.88
N MET A 312 -38.43 -57.01 10.95
CA MET A 312 -37.70 -56.50 9.76
C MET A 312 -36.19 -56.43 9.98
N GLU A 313 -35.43 -56.71 8.92
CA GLU A 313 -33.97 -56.54 8.85
C GLU A 313 -33.61 -55.47 7.80
N ILE A 314 -32.65 -54.61 8.14
CA ILE A 314 -32.14 -53.57 7.25
C ILE A 314 -31.12 -54.21 6.31
N VAL A 315 -31.44 -54.25 5.02
CA VAL A 315 -30.54 -54.85 4.00
C VAL A 315 -29.53 -53.82 3.51
N GLU A 316 -29.98 -52.59 3.24
CA GLU A 316 -29.14 -51.49 2.75
C GLU A 316 -29.72 -50.12 3.17
N PRO A 317 -28.88 -49.12 3.51
CA PRO A 317 -27.44 -49.20 3.83
C PRO A 317 -27.19 -49.67 5.28
N LEU A 318 -26.16 -50.51 5.50
CA LEU A 318 -25.81 -51.01 6.85
C LEU A 318 -25.23 -49.93 7.78
N ASN A 319 -24.53 -48.94 7.23
CA ASN A 319 -23.94 -47.82 7.96
C ASN A 319 -24.32 -46.49 7.28
N PRO A 320 -25.54 -45.96 7.50
CA PRO A 320 -25.94 -44.67 6.97
C PRO A 320 -25.12 -43.54 7.61
N ALA A 321 -24.48 -42.71 6.80
CA ALA A 321 -23.76 -41.52 7.27
C ALA A 321 -24.23 -40.28 6.49
N VAL A 322 -24.36 -39.15 7.19
CA VAL A 322 -24.74 -37.87 6.60
C VAL A 322 -23.61 -36.89 6.75
N ARG A 323 -23.21 -36.24 5.65
CA ARG A 323 -22.26 -35.14 5.69
C ARG A 323 -22.98 -33.88 6.13
N VAL A 324 -22.59 -33.35 7.28
CA VAL A 324 -23.16 -32.14 7.87
C VAL A 324 -22.13 -31.03 7.78
N THR A 325 -22.52 -29.89 7.21
CA THR A 325 -21.72 -28.66 7.21
C THR A 325 -22.29 -27.70 8.24
N VAL A 326 -21.48 -27.35 9.24
CA VAL A 326 -21.85 -26.45 10.33
C VAL A 326 -21.03 -25.17 10.27
N ARG A 327 -21.69 -24.04 10.57
CA ARG A 327 -21.11 -22.70 10.64
C ARG A 327 -21.18 -22.17 12.06
N GLY A 328 -20.05 -21.65 12.55
CA GLY A 328 -19.97 -20.97 13.83
C GLY A 328 -18.57 -20.40 14.09
N LEU A 329 -18.38 -19.83 15.29
CA LEU A 329 -17.06 -19.37 15.72
C LEU A 329 -16.04 -20.52 15.67
N ARG A 330 -14.84 -20.25 15.13
CA ARG A 330 -13.77 -21.26 14.91
C ARG A 330 -13.49 -22.17 16.12
N LYS A 331 -13.58 -21.64 17.34
CA LYS A 331 -13.38 -22.39 18.60
C LYS A 331 -14.48 -23.43 18.89
N ASP A 332 -15.71 -23.16 18.45
CA ASP A 332 -16.88 -23.98 18.75
C ASP A 332 -17.08 -25.02 17.63
N ALA A 333 -16.86 -24.61 16.38
CA ALA A 333 -16.94 -25.49 15.20
C ALA A 333 -15.81 -26.54 15.12
N SER A 334 -14.62 -26.24 15.64
CA SER A 334 -13.46 -27.17 15.61
C SER A 334 -13.50 -28.27 16.68
N VAL A 335 -14.37 -28.15 17.69
CA VAL A 335 -14.56 -29.16 18.75
C VAL A 335 -15.61 -30.21 18.33
N LEU A 336 -16.35 -29.94 17.26
CA LEU A 336 -17.32 -30.86 16.70
C LEU A 336 -16.61 -31.99 15.96
N SER A 337 -16.92 -33.22 16.35
CA SER A 337 -16.41 -34.45 15.74
C SER A 337 -17.50 -35.51 15.79
N GLU A 338 -17.29 -36.63 15.09
CA GLU A 338 -18.22 -37.77 15.00
C GLU A 338 -18.67 -38.32 16.37
N LYS A 339 -17.92 -38.02 17.44
CA LYS A 339 -18.21 -38.49 18.81
C LYS A 339 -19.15 -37.59 19.60
N ASN A 340 -19.33 -36.33 19.18
CA ASN A 340 -20.02 -35.29 19.96
C ASN A 340 -21.30 -34.78 19.27
N VAL A 341 -21.57 -35.26 18.05
CA VAL A 341 -22.75 -34.92 17.27
C VAL A 341 -23.45 -36.22 16.94
N HIS A 342 -24.60 -36.43 17.56
CA HIS A 342 -25.42 -37.62 17.36
C HIS A 342 -26.61 -37.25 16.47
N ALA A 343 -26.93 -38.15 15.55
CA ALA A 343 -28.10 -38.04 14.71
C ALA A 343 -28.95 -39.30 14.88
N GLU A 344 -30.14 -39.16 15.46
CA GLU A 344 -31.06 -40.28 15.67
C GLU A 344 -32.16 -40.25 14.60
N LEU A 345 -32.42 -41.38 13.94
CA LEU A 345 -33.51 -41.53 12.97
C LEU A 345 -34.52 -42.57 13.47
N ASP A 346 -35.78 -42.17 13.63
CA ASP A 346 -36.88 -43.05 14.01
C ASP A 346 -37.44 -43.82 12.80
N LEU A 347 -37.39 -45.15 12.85
CA LEU A 347 -37.91 -46.04 11.80
C LEU A 347 -39.22 -46.73 12.16
N SER A 348 -39.94 -46.24 13.18
CA SER A 348 -41.25 -46.77 13.60
C SER A 348 -42.29 -46.88 12.47
N ALA A 349 -42.21 -46.00 11.46
CA ALA A 349 -43.08 -46.01 10.28
C ALA A 349 -42.59 -46.93 9.14
N ALA A 350 -41.55 -47.75 9.34
CA ALA A 350 -41.00 -48.61 8.29
C ALA A 350 -41.98 -49.75 7.91
N ALA A 351 -42.06 -50.05 6.61
CA ALA A 351 -42.81 -51.16 6.04
C ALA A 351 -41.93 -51.87 5.00
N GLY A 352 -42.24 -53.13 4.67
CA GLY A 352 -41.43 -53.93 3.73
C GLY A 352 -41.22 -53.24 2.38
N GLY A 353 -40.00 -53.33 1.84
CA GLY A 353 -39.62 -52.69 0.58
C GLY A 353 -38.67 -51.50 0.74
N LYS A 354 -38.63 -50.62 -0.26
CA LYS A 354 -37.79 -49.42 -0.27
C LYS A 354 -38.56 -48.22 0.27
N LYS A 355 -38.06 -47.57 1.32
CA LYS A 355 -38.65 -46.35 1.88
C LYS A 355 -37.59 -45.28 2.09
N SER A 356 -37.88 -44.07 1.64
CA SER A 356 -37.01 -42.90 1.83
C SER A 356 -37.44 -42.10 3.05
N PHE A 357 -36.47 -41.70 3.87
CA PHE A 357 -36.65 -40.83 5.01
C PHE A 357 -35.94 -39.51 4.75
N ALA A 358 -36.59 -38.39 5.06
CA ALA A 358 -36.01 -37.06 4.92
C ALA A 358 -35.09 -36.76 6.10
N ILE A 359 -33.92 -36.19 5.82
CA ILE A 359 -32.96 -35.76 6.85
C ILE A 359 -33.17 -34.28 7.10
N THR A 360 -33.78 -33.98 8.24
CA THR A 360 -34.06 -32.62 8.72
C THR A 360 -33.01 -32.20 9.77
N ARG A 361 -32.81 -30.89 9.96
CA ARG A 361 -31.86 -30.34 10.94
C ARG A 361 -32.18 -30.74 12.39
N GLU A 362 -33.44 -31.04 12.68
CA GLU A 362 -33.95 -31.44 14.00
C GLU A 362 -33.49 -32.83 14.44
N LEU A 363 -33.01 -33.67 13.51
CA LEU A 363 -32.47 -34.99 13.84
C LEU A 363 -31.06 -34.91 14.45
N PHE A 364 -30.38 -33.76 14.37
CA PHE A 364 -29.02 -33.57 14.85
C PHE A 364 -28.99 -32.87 16.20
N MET A 365 -28.46 -33.55 17.22
CA MET A 365 -28.20 -32.97 18.53
C MET A 365 -26.83 -32.30 18.53
N LEU A 366 -26.82 -30.97 18.51
CA LEU A 366 -25.60 -30.16 18.58
C LEU A 366 -25.25 -29.85 20.05
N PRO A 367 -23.97 -29.91 20.45
CA PRO A 367 -23.56 -29.65 21.83
C PRO A 367 -23.62 -28.16 22.23
N ASN A 368 -23.84 -27.24 21.29
CA ASN A 368 -23.89 -25.80 21.55
C ASN A 368 -24.84 -25.09 20.57
N GLU A 369 -25.73 -24.23 21.07
CA GLU A 369 -26.70 -23.45 20.30
C GLU A 369 -26.05 -22.37 19.39
N ARG A 370 -24.76 -22.07 19.59
CA ARG A 370 -24.02 -21.07 18.80
C ARG A 370 -23.51 -21.59 17.46
N VAL A 371 -23.78 -22.86 17.13
CA VAL A 371 -23.40 -23.49 15.86
C VAL A 371 -24.66 -23.81 15.08
N VAL A 372 -24.67 -23.48 13.78
CA VAL A 372 -25.82 -23.69 12.91
C VAL A 372 -25.46 -24.63 11.77
N ILE A 373 -26.31 -25.61 11.49
CA ILE A 373 -26.18 -26.48 10.31
C ILE A 373 -26.58 -25.68 9.07
N VAL A 374 -25.62 -25.51 8.15
CA VAL A 374 -25.81 -24.80 6.89
C VAL A 374 -26.23 -25.75 5.78
N HIS A 375 -25.56 -26.89 5.66
CA HIS A 375 -25.77 -27.85 4.56
C HIS A 375 -25.80 -29.31 5.04
N LEU A 376 -26.61 -30.13 4.38
CA LEU A 376 -26.83 -31.55 4.68
C LEU A 376 -26.78 -32.37 3.38
N GLU A 377 -25.90 -33.37 3.31
CA GLU A 377 -25.80 -34.27 2.16
C GLU A 377 -25.69 -35.74 2.60
N PRO A 378 -26.59 -36.64 2.16
CA PRO A 378 -27.78 -36.40 1.32
C PRO A 378 -28.96 -35.84 2.13
N SER A 379 -29.93 -35.20 1.46
CA SER A 379 -31.16 -34.68 2.11
C SER A 379 -32.24 -35.76 2.34
N GLN A 380 -32.07 -36.94 1.74
CA GLN A 380 -32.92 -38.12 1.92
C GLN A 380 -32.05 -39.39 1.89
N ILE A 381 -32.38 -40.38 2.71
CA ILE A 381 -31.78 -41.72 2.65
C ILE A 381 -32.88 -42.75 2.41
N THR A 382 -32.65 -43.62 1.44
CA THR A 382 -33.52 -44.76 1.13
C THR A 382 -33.03 -45.99 1.88
N PHE A 383 -33.88 -46.54 2.74
CA PHE A 383 -33.66 -47.80 3.43
C PHE A 383 -34.43 -48.91 2.73
N LYS A 384 -33.81 -50.08 2.59
CA LYS A 384 -34.43 -51.30 2.08
C LYS A 384 -34.64 -52.28 3.23
N PHE A 385 -35.90 -52.56 3.55
CA PHE A 385 -36.29 -53.48 4.61
C PHE A 385 -36.71 -54.82 4.02
N HIS A 386 -36.25 -55.91 4.62
CA HIS A 386 -36.71 -57.27 4.34
C HIS A 386 -37.40 -57.85 5.58
N GLU A 387 -38.45 -58.63 5.37
CA GLU A 387 -39.14 -59.29 6.46
C GLU A 387 -38.29 -60.48 6.95
N ARG A 388 -38.05 -60.55 8.26
CA ARG A 388 -37.23 -61.59 8.88
C ARG A 388 -37.99 -62.92 8.76
N SER A 389 -37.60 -63.76 7.80
CA SER A 389 -38.15 -65.10 7.67
C SER A 389 -37.81 -65.90 8.93
N GLY A 390 -38.82 -66.24 9.73
CA GLY A 390 -38.65 -67.04 10.93
C GLY A 390 -38.17 -68.45 10.59
N THR A 391 -37.11 -68.89 11.28
CA THR A 391 -36.84 -70.31 11.52
C THR A 391 -37.20 -70.65 12.94
#